data_AF-A0A516PUM7-F1
#
_entry.id   AF-A0A516PUM7-F1
#
_cell.length_a   1.000
_cell.length_b   1.000
_cell.length_c   1.000
_cell.angle_alpha   90.00
_cell.angle_beta   90.00
_cell.angle_gamma   90.00
#
_symmetry.space_group_name_H-M   'P 1'
#
loop_
_entity.id
_entity.type
_entity.pdbx_description
1 polymer ?
#
loop_
_entity_poly.entity_id
_entity_poly.type
_entity_poly.pdbx_seq_one_letter_code
_entity_poly.pdbx_strand_id
1 'polypeptide(L)'
;MVFGSLQRGAHDPTHRRIGDGCLRASLTPQGPVLIKINPAAGGVHARAWGEGADWALEQLPALLGEADDPTGFRPRHPVLVEAARRYPQLRIGRTELAFEALAPSIIEQKVTGLEAYGAFRRLVTRYGEPAPGPAQDPASAAYGMRVPPTPRAWATIPSWQFLQLGLESNRSRTLVSAARRAAAIDRLVTRPAADADRGLRSLPGVGPWTSAEVRQRSHGDPDAWSIGDYHVGKDICWALTAEVLDDAAAEELLEPYRGHRFRVQTLLGLMGLHRPRRAPRMTLPTHTPYATRGRS
;
A
#
# COMPACT_ATOMS: atom_id res chain seq x y z
N MET A 1 -4.96 -6.22 -11.16
CA MET A 1 -4.45 -4.83 -11.02
C MET A 1 -4.51 -4.36 -9.57
N VAL A 2 -5.64 -4.51 -8.87
CA VAL A 2 -5.82 -4.07 -7.47
C VAL A 2 -4.78 -4.62 -6.49
N PHE A 3 -4.40 -5.90 -6.59
CA PHE A 3 -3.44 -6.51 -5.65
C PHE A 3 -1.99 -6.05 -5.82
N GLY A 4 -1.62 -5.51 -6.98
CA GLY A 4 -0.25 -5.09 -7.26
C GLY A 4 0.20 -3.91 -6.38
N SER A 5 -0.72 -2.99 -6.06
CA SER A 5 -0.45 -1.82 -5.22
C SER A 5 -0.40 -2.13 -3.72
N LEU A 6 -0.89 -3.29 -3.30
CA LEU A 6 -0.84 -3.77 -1.91
C LEU A 6 0.48 -4.48 -1.57
N GLN A 7 1.15 -5.04 -2.59
CA GLN A 7 2.37 -5.82 -2.44
C GLN A 7 3.62 -4.94 -2.27
N ARG A 8 4.44 -5.25 -1.26
CA ARG A 8 5.70 -4.55 -0.92
C ARG A 8 6.91 -5.28 -1.45
N GLY A 9 7.06 -5.24 -2.77
CA GLY A 9 8.16 -5.89 -3.49
C GLY A 9 8.00 -7.41 -3.61
N ALA A 10 8.95 -8.04 -4.30
CA ALA A 10 8.89 -9.47 -4.66
C ALA A 10 8.98 -10.42 -3.45
N HIS A 11 9.50 -9.94 -2.31
CA HIS A 11 9.71 -10.74 -1.10
C HIS A 11 8.81 -10.31 0.06
N ASP A 12 7.67 -9.68 -0.25
CA ASP A 12 6.65 -9.37 0.75
C ASP A 12 6.20 -10.67 1.46
N PRO A 13 6.32 -10.78 2.79
CA PRO A 13 5.90 -11.99 3.51
C PRO A 13 4.38 -12.13 3.61
N THR A 14 3.63 -11.08 3.29
CA THR A 14 2.16 -10.99 3.40
C THR A 14 1.47 -11.16 2.05
N HIS A 15 2.20 -11.02 0.93
CA HIS A 15 1.64 -11.11 -0.42
C HIS A 15 2.49 -12.01 -1.32
N ARG A 16 1.85 -12.86 -2.12
CA ARG A 16 2.54 -13.68 -3.10
C ARG A 16 1.70 -13.83 -4.36
N ARG A 17 2.34 -13.73 -5.52
CA ARG A 17 1.69 -14.02 -6.82
C ARG A 17 1.88 -15.49 -7.16
N ILE A 18 0.84 -16.16 -7.62
CA ILE A 18 0.88 -17.57 -8.03
C ILE A 18 0.15 -17.70 -9.36
N GLY A 19 0.90 -17.85 -10.46
CA GLY A 19 0.33 -17.74 -11.80
C GLY A 19 -0.40 -16.40 -11.96
N ASP A 20 -1.65 -16.46 -12.41
CA ASP A 20 -2.52 -15.29 -12.54
C ASP A 20 -3.25 -14.91 -11.24
N GLY A 21 -3.13 -15.74 -10.20
CA GLY A 21 -3.72 -15.53 -8.88
C GLY A 21 -2.78 -14.87 -7.88
N CYS A 22 -3.31 -14.60 -6.69
CA CYS A 22 -2.55 -14.09 -5.56
C CYS A 22 -2.94 -14.77 -4.25
N LEU A 23 -1.99 -14.75 -3.31
CA LEU A 23 -2.19 -15.02 -1.91
C LEU A 23 -1.96 -13.73 -1.13
N ARG A 24 -2.80 -13.50 -0.12
CA ARG A 24 -2.66 -12.40 0.83
C ARG A 24 -2.88 -12.91 2.25
N ALA A 25 -1.99 -12.55 3.16
CA ALA A 25 -2.10 -12.81 4.58
C ALA A 25 -2.29 -11.48 5.33
N SER A 26 -3.28 -11.45 6.21
CA SER A 26 -3.69 -10.23 6.92
C SER A 26 -4.16 -10.53 8.33
N LEU A 27 -4.13 -9.51 9.18
CA LEU A 27 -4.75 -9.56 10.51
C LEU A 27 -6.09 -8.84 10.44
N THR A 28 -7.17 -9.60 10.33
CA THR A 28 -8.54 -9.05 10.25
C THR A 28 -9.09 -8.75 11.64
N PRO A 29 -10.21 -8.01 11.76
CA PRO A 29 -10.90 -7.85 13.04
C PRO A 29 -11.35 -9.17 13.69
N GLN A 30 -11.54 -10.23 12.88
CA GLN A 30 -11.92 -11.57 13.35
C GLN A 30 -10.72 -12.50 13.56
N GLY A 31 -9.49 -12.03 13.33
CA GLY A 31 -8.27 -12.81 13.52
C GLY A 31 -7.44 -12.99 12.23
N PRO A 32 -6.36 -13.79 12.29
CA PRO A 32 -5.45 -14.00 11.18
C PRO A 32 -6.15 -14.72 10.01
N VAL A 33 -5.82 -14.30 8.79
CA VAL A 33 -6.33 -14.91 7.56
C VAL A 33 -5.21 -15.11 6.54
N LEU A 34 -5.33 -16.19 5.78
CA LEU A 34 -4.70 -16.35 4.47
C LEU A 34 -5.83 -16.47 3.45
N ILE A 35 -5.82 -15.66 2.39
CA ILE A 35 -6.78 -15.77 1.29
C ILE A 35 -6.03 -16.02 -0.02
N LYS A 36 -6.47 -17.01 -0.79
CA LYS A 36 -6.06 -17.28 -2.17
C LYS A 36 -7.16 -16.79 -3.10
N ILE A 37 -6.81 -15.98 -4.08
CA ILE A 37 -7.73 -15.40 -5.06
C ILE A 37 -7.19 -15.73 -6.45
N ASN A 38 -8.00 -16.37 -7.28
CA ASN A 38 -7.66 -16.69 -8.66
C ASN A 38 -8.68 -16.07 -9.60
N PRO A 39 -8.27 -15.52 -10.75
CA PRO A 39 -9.21 -15.14 -11.80
C PRO A 39 -10.06 -16.33 -12.23
N ALA A 40 -11.33 -16.05 -12.54
CA ALA A 40 -12.27 -17.01 -13.11
C ALA A 40 -13.07 -16.32 -14.23
N ALA A 41 -13.78 -17.10 -15.05
CA ALA A 41 -14.65 -16.53 -16.07
C ALA A 41 -15.73 -15.65 -15.39
N GLY A 42 -15.75 -14.35 -15.71
CA GLY A 42 -16.71 -13.40 -15.15
C GLY A 42 -16.45 -12.95 -13.71
N GLY A 43 -15.31 -13.30 -13.09
CA GLY A 43 -15.03 -12.89 -11.71
C GLY A 43 -13.75 -13.50 -11.12
N VAL A 44 -13.83 -13.88 -9.85
CA VAL A 44 -12.74 -14.57 -9.14
C VAL A 44 -13.26 -15.75 -8.33
N HIS A 45 -12.40 -16.74 -8.12
CA HIS A 45 -12.59 -17.76 -7.09
C HIS A 45 -11.65 -17.47 -5.93
N ALA A 46 -12.20 -17.41 -4.71
CA ALA A 46 -11.43 -17.22 -3.51
C ALA A 46 -11.61 -18.38 -2.52
N ARG A 47 -10.53 -18.68 -1.79
CA ARG A 47 -10.54 -19.58 -0.65
C ARG A 47 -9.75 -18.93 0.47
N ALA A 48 -10.32 -18.90 1.67
CA ALA A 48 -9.67 -18.35 2.85
C ALA A 48 -9.47 -19.42 3.93
N TRP A 49 -8.49 -19.20 4.79
CA TRP A 49 -8.13 -20.05 5.92
C TRP A 49 -7.85 -19.18 7.14
N GLY A 50 -8.11 -19.71 8.34
CA GLY A 50 -7.91 -19.02 9.62
C GLY A 50 -9.18 -18.42 10.20
N GLU A 51 -9.07 -17.82 11.38
CA GLU A 51 -10.19 -17.23 12.11
C GLU A 51 -10.84 -16.07 11.34
N GLY A 52 -10.05 -15.32 10.56
CA GLY A 52 -10.55 -14.23 9.72
C GLY A 52 -11.08 -14.65 8.34
N ALA A 53 -11.30 -15.94 8.09
CA ALA A 53 -11.67 -16.45 6.76
C ALA A 53 -13.00 -15.90 6.25
N ASP A 54 -14.04 -15.93 7.09
CA ASP A 54 -15.39 -15.47 6.71
C ASP A 54 -15.38 -13.97 6.43
N TRP A 55 -14.80 -13.16 7.34
CA TRP A 55 -14.60 -11.73 7.12
C TRP A 55 -13.89 -11.43 5.80
N ALA A 56 -12.82 -12.15 5.48
CA ALA A 56 -12.05 -11.90 4.25
C ALA A 56 -12.83 -12.25 2.97
N LEU A 57 -13.70 -13.27 3.03
CA LEU A 57 -14.56 -13.64 1.91
C LEU A 57 -15.71 -12.64 1.74
N GLU A 58 -16.33 -12.19 2.84
CA GLU A 58 -17.35 -11.13 2.84
C GLU A 58 -16.80 -9.79 2.33
N GLN A 59 -15.55 -9.46 2.70
CA GLN A 59 -14.89 -8.21 2.33
C GLN A 59 -14.35 -8.23 0.89
N LEU A 60 -14.23 -9.40 0.26
CA LEU A 60 -13.60 -9.58 -1.04
C LEU A 60 -14.16 -8.68 -2.16
N PRO A 61 -15.48 -8.44 -2.30
CA PRO A 61 -15.99 -7.54 -3.33
C PRO A 61 -15.46 -6.10 -3.16
N ALA A 62 -15.39 -5.59 -1.93
CA ALA A 62 -14.80 -4.28 -1.65
C ALA A 62 -13.29 -4.25 -1.95
N LEU A 63 -12.58 -5.35 -1.67
CA LEU A 63 -11.17 -5.52 -2.05
C LEU A 63 -10.95 -5.49 -3.56
N LEU A 64 -11.91 -5.97 -4.36
CA LEU A 64 -11.86 -5.91 -5.82
C LEU A 64 -12.37 -4.59 -6.39
N GLY A 65 -12.87 -3.69 -5.53
CA GLY A 65 -13.36 -2.37 -5.91
C GLY A 65 -14.80 -2.37 -6.44
N GLU A 66 -15.66 -3.29 -5.97
CA GLU A 66 -17.09 -3.27 -6.30
C GLU A 66 -17.76 -1.95 -5.91
N ALA A 67 -17.34 -1.34 -4.80
CA ALA A 67 -17.86 -0.06 -4.31
C ALA A 67 -17.25 1.17 -4.99
N ASP A 68 -16.33 0.99 -5.94
CA ASP A 68 -15.70 2.09 -6.67
C ASP A 68 -16.58 2.54 -7.84
N ASP A 69 -17.01 3.81 -7.80
CA ASP A 69 -17.84 4.43 -8.84
C ASP A 69 -17.01 5.33 -9.76
N PRO A 70 -16.69 4.91 -11.00
CA PRO A 70 -15.99 5.74 -11.96
C PRO A 70 -16.93 6.67 -12.76
N THR A 71 -18.25 6.66 -12.52
CA THR A 71 -19.20 7.42 -13.35
C THR A 71 -19.01 8.93 -13.28
N GLY A 72 -18.32 9.49 -12.28
CA GLY A 72 -17.93 10.91 -12.24
C GLY A 72 -16.67 11.24 -13.06
N PHE A 73 -15.89 10.24 -13.47
CA PHE A 73 -14.62 10.45 -14.14
C PHE A 73 -14.84 10.80 -15.62
N ARG A 74 -14.41 12.01 -16.01
CA ARG A 74 -14.54 12.54 -17.38
C ARG A 74 -13.15 12.91 -17.91
N PRO A 75 -12.36 11.94 -18.43
CA PRO A 75 -11.03 12.23 -18.96
C PRO A 75 -11.14 13.17 -20.16
N ARG A 76 -10.38 14.28 -20.14
CA ARG A 76 -10.33 15.25 -21.25
C ARG A 76 -8.98 15.25 -21.96
N HIS A 77 -7.91 15.01 -21.21
CA HIS A 77 -6.56 14.96 -21.77
C HIS A 77 -6.40 13.70 -22.65
N PRO A 78 -5.81 13.79 -23.87
CA PRO A 78 -5.71 12.66 -24.80
C PRO A 78 -5.08 11.40 -24.18
N VAL A 79 -4.03 11.58 -23.37
CA VAL A 79 -3.38 10.47 -22.63
C VAL A 79 -4.35 9.77 -21.68
N LEU A 80 -5.20 10.51 -20.98
CA LEU A 80 -6.15 9.96 -20.01
C LEU A 80 -7.35 9.32 -20.70
N VAL A 81 -7.79 9.86 -21.85
CA VAL A 81 -8.80 9.24 -22.70
C VAL A 81 -8.33 7.87 -23.19
N GLU A 82 -7.10 7.80 -23.69
CA GLU A 82 -6.50 6.54 -24.14
C GLU A 82 -6.30 5.55 -22.98
N ALA A 83 -5.80 6.03 -21.83
CA ALA A 83 -5.63 5.19 -20.65
C ALA A 83 -6.96 4.60 -20.16
N ALA A 84 -8.02 5.41 -20.11
CA ALA A 84 -9.36 4.96 -19.72
C ALA A 84 -9.93 3.93 -20.72
N ARG A 85 -9.66 4.10 -22.01
CA ARG A 85 -10.05 3.14 -23.06
C ARG A 85 -9.29 1.82 -22.95
N ARG A 86 -7.99 1.87 -22.60
CA ARG A 86 -7.14 0.67 -22.44
C ARG A 86 -7.42 -0.09 -21.15
N TYR A 87 -7.85 0.60 -20.09
CA TYR A 87 -8.10 0.02 -18.78
C TYR A 87 -9.54 0.28 -18.28
N PRO A 88 -10.58 -0.13 -19.03
CA PRO A 88 -11.98 0.15 -18.67
C PRO A 88 -12.43 -0.55 -17.39
N GLN A 89 -11.75 -1.66 -17.04
CA GLN A 89 -12.00 -2.45 -15.83
C GLN A 89 -11.20 -1.98 -14.62
N LEU A 90 -10.49 -0.85 -14.70
CA LEU A 90 -9.79 -0.31 -13.54
C LEU A 90 -10.81 0.03 -12.43
N ARG A 91 -10.58 -0.57 -11.26
CA ARG A 91 -11.29 -0.28 -10.02
C ARG A 91 -10.29 0.02 -8.91
N ILE A 92 -10.65 0.93 -8.03
CA ILE A 92 -9.91 1.26 -6.81
C ILE A 92 -10.53 0.46 -5.66
N GLY A 93 -9.94 -0.69 -5.35
CA GLY A 93 -10.38 -1.52 -4.23
C GLY A 93 -9.88 -1.00 -2.89
N ARG A 94 -10.46 -1.55 -1.81
CA ARG A 94 -10.08 -1.21 -0.44
C ARG A 94 -9.90 -2.43 0.43
N THR A 95 -8.93 -2.41 1.35
CA THR A 95 -8.69 -3.50 2.30
C THR A 95 -9.53 -3.39 3.56
N GLU A 96 -10.05 -2.21 3.87
CA GLU A 96 -10.73 -1.91 5.14
C GLU A 96 -9.88 -2.13 6.41
N LEU A 97 -8.55 -2.24 6.24
CA LEU A 97 -7.58 -2.41 7.33
C LEU A 97 -6.64 -1.19 7.38
N ALA A 98 -7.08 -0.12 8.06
CA ALA A 98 -6.37 1.16 8.06
C ALA A 98 -5.03 1.08 8.80
N PHE A 99 -4.96 0.42 9.95
CA PHE A 99 -3.68 0.27 10.65
C PHE A 99 -2.71 -0.65 9.87
N GLU A 100 -3.21 -1.72 9.23
CA GLU A 100 -2.40 -2.60 8.36
C GLU A 100 -1.81 -1.83 7.17
N ALA A 101 -2.54 -0.84 6.63
CA ALA A 101 -2.02 0.06 5.60
C ALA A 101 -1.04 1.11 6.17
N LEU A 102 -1.34 1.68 7.35
CA LEU A 102 -0.56 2.76 7.96
C LEU A 102 0.82 2.33 8.43
N ALA A 103 0.95 1.17 9.07
CA ALA A 103 2.22 0.69 9.61
C ALA A 103 3.35 0.69 8.57
N PRO A 104 3.19 0.04 7.39
CA PRO A 104 4.19 0.12 6.34
C PRO A 104 4.32 1.49 5.67
N SER A 105 3.24 2.27 5.50
CA SER A 105 3.36 3.63 4.97
C SER A 105 4.25 4.52 5.86
N ILE A 106 4.25 4.31 7.18
CA ILE A 106 5.20 4.96 8.09
C ILE A 106 6.64 4.46 7.84
N ILE A 107 6.84 3.16 7.60
CA ILE A 107 8.16 2.58 7.32
C ILE A 107 8.76 3.14 6.03
N GLU A 108 7.93 3.42 5.03
CA GLU A 108 8.30 3.89 3.70
C GLU A 108 8.68 5.38 3.63
N GLN A 109 8.37 6.18 4.67
CA GLN A 109 8.61 7.62 4.63
C GLN A 109 10.09 7.98 4.42
N LYS A 110 10.37 8.83 3.42
CA LYS A 110 11.68 9.47 3.15
C LYS A 110 12.85 8.50 2.87
N VAL A 111 12.57 7.26 2.52
CA VAL A 111 13.58 6.24 2.14
C VAL A 111 13.26 5.64 0.78
N THR A 112 14.21 4.88 0.21
CA THR A 112 13.90 4.13 -1.01
C THR A 112 12.92 3.00 -0.71
N GLY A 113 12.10 2.63 -1.71
CA GLY A 113 11.25 1.45 -1.60
C GLY A 113 12.04 0.16 -1.29
N LEU A 114 13.28 0.03 -1.76
CA LEU A 114 14.10 -1.14 -1.47
C LEU A 114 14.46 -1.26 0.02
N GLU A 115 14.83 -0.14 0.65
CA GLU A 115 15.11 -0.09 2.09
C GLU A 115 13.84 -0.36 2.89
N ALA A 116 12.75 0.33 2.54
CA ALA A 116 11.48 0.21 3.24
C ALA A 116 10.92 -1.21 3.16
N TYR A 117 10.89 -1.82 1.98
CA TYR A 117 10.39 -3.19 1.80
C TYR A 117 11.29 -4.22 2.48
N GLY A 118 12.61 -4.00 2.49
CA GLY A 118 13.56 -4.82 3.24
C GLY A 118 13.31 -4.76 4.75
N ALA A 119 13.08 -3.56 5.29
CA ALA A 119 12.75 -3.38 6.70
C ALA A 119 11.39 -3.97 7.06
N PHE A 120 10.36 -3.70 6.26
CA PHE A 120 9.01 -4.27 6.42
C PHE A 120 9.06 -5.79 6.43
N ARG A 121 9.71 -6.42 5.44
CA ARG A 121 9.90 -7.88 5.39
C ARG A 121 10.52 -8.39 6.68
N ARG A 122 11.64 -7.83 7.15
CA ARG A 122 12.32 -8.31 8.36
C ARG A 122 11.47 -8.12 9.62
N LEU A 123 10.76 -7.01 9.75
CA LEU A 123 9.87 -6.75 10.88
C LEU A 123 8.70 -7.73 10.91
N VAL A 124 8.02 -7.93 9.78
CA VAL A 124 6.89 -8.86 9.69
C VAL A 124 7.34 -10.31 9.83
N THR A 125 8.48 -10.69 9.24
CA THR A 125 9.04 -12.03 9.43
C THR A 125 9.38 -12.28 10.90
N ARG A 126 9.93 -11.29 11.62
CA ARG A 126 10.34 -11.47 13.03
C ARG A 126 9.19 -11.38 14.03
N TYR A 127 8.28 -10.44 13.83
CA TYR A 127 7.26 -10.06 14.81
C TYR A 127 5.82 -10.38 14.38
N GLY A 128 5.63 -10.83 13.13
CA GLY A 128 4.36 -11.36 12.65
C GLY A 128 4.23 -12.85 12.97
N GLU A 129 3.02 -13.37 12.82
CA GLU A 129 2.69 -14.76 13.09
C GLU A 129 2.65 -15.57 11.78
N PRO A 130 2.88 -16.90 11.80
CA PRO A 130 2.64 -17.74 10.63
C PRO A 130 1.22 -17.54 10.08
N ALA A 131 1.08 -17.37 8.78
CA ALA A 131 -0.25 -17.33 8.18
C ALA A 131 -0.94 -18.71 8.33
N PRO A 132 -2.28 -18.74 8.42
CA PRO A 132 -3.02 -19.98 8.66
C PRO A 132 -3.03 -20.89 7.42
N GLY A 133 -3.45 -22.14 7.65
CA GLY A 133 -3.71 -23.11 6.59
C GLY A 133 -2.47 -23.43 5.75
N PRO A 134 -2.55 -23.38 4.41
CA PRO A 134 -1.46 -23.79 3.51
C PRO A 134 -0.13 -23.06 3.71
N ALA A 135 -0.06 -21.96 4.46
CA ALA A 135 1.21 -21.29 4.74
C ALA A 135 2.12 -22.06 5.73
N GLN A 136 1.58 -23.06 6.43
CA GLN A 136 2.32 -23.91 7.37
C GLN A 136 2.82 -25.22 6.75
N ASP A 137 2.40 -25.53 5.52
CA ASP A 137 2.80 -26.74 4.80
C ASP A 137 4.01 -26.44 3.90
N PRO A 138 5.18 -27.09 4.10
CA PRO A 138 6.37 -26.91 3.26
C PRO A 138 6.16 -27.22 1.77
N ALA A 139 5.19 -28.07 1.41
CA ALA A 139 4.90 -28.41 0.01
C ALA A 139 4.00 -27.36 -0.67
N SER A 140 3.41 -26.44 0.08
CA SER A 140 2.48 -25.45 -0.42
C SER A 140 3.20 -24.20 -0.96
N ALA A 141 2.68 -23.67 -2.05
CA ALA A 141 3.12 -22.40 -2.60
C ALA A 141 2.86 -21.19 -1.68
N ALA A 142 2.12 -21.35 -0.56
CA ALA A 142 1.95 -20.35 0.48
C ALA A 142 2.98 -20.46 1.62
N TYR A 143 3.85 -21.47 1.61
CA TYR A 143 4.74 -21.76 2.73
C TYR A 143 5.56 -20.54 3.17
N GLY A 144 5.63 -20.35 4.48
CA GLY A 144 6.41 -19.28 5.12
C GLY A 144 5.78 -17.88 5.02
N MET A 145 4.56 -17.75 4.48
CA MET A 145 3.83 -16.48 4.55
C MET A 145 3.48 -16.13 6.01
N ARG A 146 3.43 -14.84 6.28
CA ARG A 146 3.21 -14.28 7.63
C ARG A 146 2.04 -13.32 7.61
N VAL A 147 1.28 -13.33 8.68
CA VAL A 147 0.33 -12.27 9.00
C VAL A 147 1.10 -11.09 9.61
N PRO A 148 0.78 -9.83 9.29
CA PRO A 148 1.38 -8.67 9.94
C PRO A 148 1.33 -8.74 11.48
N PRO A 149 2.31 -8.17 12.20
CA PRO A 149 2.26 -8.12 13.66
C PRO A 149 0.96 -7.48 14.17
N THR A 150 0.46 -7.97 15.30
CA THR A 150 -0.65 -7.31 16.00
C THR A 150 -0.28 -5.88 16.42
N PRO A 151 -1.26 -4.98 16.63
CA PRO A 151 -0.96 -3.64 17.14
C PRO A 151 -0.15 -3.67 18.45
N ARG A 152 -0.44 -4.62 19.34
CA ARG A 152 0.35 -4.81 20.55
C ARG A 152 1.79 -5.21 20.23
N ALA A 153 2.00 -6.16 19.33
CA ALA A 153 3.33 -6.59 18.92
C ALA A 153 4.13 -5.40 18.37
N TRP A 154 3.57 -4.64 17.42
CA TRP A 154 4.19 -3.41 16.89
C TRP A 154 4.58 -2.42 17.99
N ALA A 155 3.70 -2.19 18.96
CA ALA A 155 3.93 -1.25 20.06
C ALA A 155 5.02 -1.71 21.05
N THR A 156 5.36 -3.00 21.04
CA THR A 156 6.36 -3.62 21.95
C THR A 156 7.69 -3.92 21.28
N ILE A 157 7.84 -3.68 19.97
CA ILE A 157 9.13 -3.86 19.29
C ILE A 157 10.18 -2.95 19.94
N PRO A 158 11.31 -3.51 20.43
CA PRO A 158 12.37 -2.70 21.00
C PRO A 158 12.91 -1.67 20.01
N SER A 159 13.14 -0.44 20.46
CA SER A 159 13.57 0.68 19.58
C SER A 159 14.83 0.36 18.77
N TRP A 160 15.78 -0.38 19.36
CA TRP A 160 17.03 -0.77 18.69
C TRP A 160 16.82 -1.70 17.50
N GLN A 161 15.71 -2.45 17.44
CA GLN A 161 15.37 -3.28 16.28
C GLN A 161 15.01 -2.42 15.07
N PHE A 162 14.28 -1.32 15.29
CA PHE A 162 14.01 -0.36 14.23
C PHE A 162 15.30 0.29 13.72
N LEU A 163 16.17 0.73 14.63
CA LEU A 163 17.46 1.33 14.28
C LEU A 163 18.36 0.38 13.48
N GLN A 164 18.41 -0.90 13.86
CA GLN A 164 19.16 -1.93 13.11
C GLN A 164 18.66 -2.09 11.66
N LEU A 165 17.41 -1.72 11.39
CA LEU A 165 16.79 -1.82 10.07
C LEU A 165 16.76 -0.48 9.33
N GLY A 166 17.42 0.57 9.84
CA GLY A 166 17.47 1.89 9.22
C GLY A 166 16.20 2.74 9.45
N LEU A 167 15.37 2.38 10.44
CA LEU A 167 14.22 3.19 10.84
C LEU A 167 14.61 4.09 12.01
N GLU A 168 14.72 5.39 11.75
CA GLU A 168 15.06 6.39 12.76
C GLU A 168 13.99 6.54 13.85
N SER A 169 14.40 7.17 14.94
CA SER A 169 13.59 7.38 16.15
C SER A 169 12.24 8.05 15.89
N ASN A 170 12.15 8.96 14.90
CA ASN A 170 10.90 9.66 14.59
C ASN A 170 9.86 8.74 13.93
N ARG A 171 10.27 7.94 12.93
CA ARG A 171 9.36 6.97 12.28
C ARG A 171 8.96 5.85 13.21
N SER A 172 9.92 5.28 13.95
CA SER A 172 9.62 4.23 14.93
C SER A 172 8.69 4.71 16.05
N ARG A 173 8.87 5.94 16.57
CA ARG A 173 7.93 6.54 17.55
C ARG A 173 6.55 6.75 16.96
N THR A 174 6.46 7.19 15.71
CA THR A 174 5.18 7.37 14.99
C THR A 174 4.47 6.03 14.85
N LEU A 175 5.18 4.98 14.41
CA LEU A 175 4.65 3.62 14.27
C LEU A 175 4.15 3.05 15.60
N VAL A 176 4.94 3.14 16.67
CA VAL A 176 4.55 2.67 18.01
C VAL A 176 3.34 3.44 18.54
N SER A 177 3.28 4.76 18.31
CA SER A 177 2.15 5.60 18.75
C SER A 177 0.87 5.28 17.97
N ALA A 178 0.98 5.05 16.66
CA ALA A 178 -0.12 4.60 15.82
C ALA A 178 -0.61 3.21 16.25
N ALA A 179 0.31 2.27 16.54
CA ALA A 179 -0.02 0.93 16.99
C ALA A 179 -0.84 0.93 18.30
N ARG A 180 -0.50 1.81 19.25
CA ARG A 180 -1.28 1.99 20.48
C ARG A 180 -2.69 2.54 20.25
N ARG A 181 -2.94 3.11 19.06
CA ARG A 181 -4.22 3.72 18.66
C ARG A 181 -4.89 2.96 17.51
N ALA A 182 -4.44 1.74 17.19
CA ALA A 182 -4.91 1.00 16.01
C ALA A 182 -6.44 0.87 15.94
N ALA A 183 -7.10 0.51 17.04
CA ALA A 183 -8.56 0.42 17.09
C ALA A 183 -9.28 1.75 16.77
N ALA A 184 -8.68 2.90 17.11
CA ALA A 184 -9.23 4.21 16.75
C ALA A 184 -8.98 4.55 15.27
N ILE A 185 -7.83 4.12 14.73
CA ILE A 185 -7.46 4.29 13.32
C ILE A 185 -8.35 3.43 12.42
N ASP A 186 -8.61 2.18 12.79
CA ASP A 186 -9.46 1.28 12.01
C ASP A 186 -10.92 1.76 11.94
N ARG A 187 -11.41 2.46 12.99
CA ARG A 187 -12.73 3.13 12.95
C ARG A 187 -12.82 4.27 11.93
N LEU A 188 -11.71 4.74 11.36
CA LEU A 188 -11.73 5.76 10.30
C LEU A 188 -12.17 5.18 8.95
N VAL A 189 -12.14 3.85 8.76
CA VAL A 189 -12.49 3.20 7.48
C VAL A 189 -13.92 3.50 7.05
N THR A 190 -14.84 3.64 8.01
CA THR A 190 -16.25 3.93 7.76
C THR A 190 -16.58 5.42 7.70
N ARG A 191 -15.57 6.29 7.84
CA ARG A 191 -15.76 7.74 7.84
C ARG A 191 -15.63 8.33 6.43
N PRO A 192 -16.29 9.47 6.16
CA PRO A 192 -16.06 10.21 4.92
C PRO A 192 -14.57 10.51 4.70
N ALA A 193 -14.15 10.55 3.45
CA ALA A 193 -12.75 10.72 3.06
C ALA A 193 -12.03 11.90 3.75
N ALA A 194 -12.72 13.05 3.87
CA ALA A 194 -12.17 14.23 4.55
C ALA A 194 -11.99 14.04 6.08
N ASP A 195 -12.88 13.28 6.72
CA ASP A 195 -12.77 12.95 8.14
C ASP A 195 -11.67 11.92 8.38
N ALA A 196 -11.55 10.92 7.50
CA ALA A 196 -10.45 9.97 7.52
C ALA A 196 -9.09 10.69 7.38
N ASP A 197 -8.99 11.66 6.46
CA ASP A 197 -7.78 12.48 6.30
C ASP A 197 -7.40 13.24 7.57
N ARG A 198 -8.36 13.98 8.14
CA ARG A 198 -8.16 14.70 9.41
C ARG A 198 -7.76 13.76 10.54
N GLY A 199 -8.45 12.62 10.65
CA GLY A 199 -8.20 11.60 11.67
C GLY A 199 -6.78 11.04 11.57
N LEU A 200 -6.35 10.62 10.37
CA LEU A 200 -5.00 10.11 10.13
C LEU A 200 -3.94 11.18 10.40
N ARG A 201 -4.11 12.40 9.88
CA ARG A 201 -3.16 13.50 10.03
C ARG A 201 -3.12 14.13 11.42
N SER A 202 -4.05 13.76 12.30
CA SER A 202 -3.98 14.11 13.73
C SER A 202 -2.86 13.37 14.46
N LEU A 203 -2.32 12.30 13.87
CA LEU A 203 -1.20 11.54 14.42
C LEU A 203 0.11 12.28 14.13
N PRO A 204 0.92 12.61 15.15
CA PRO A 204 2.24 13.19 14.93
C PRO A 204 3.09 12.27 14.04
N GLY A 205 3.67 12.82 12.97
CA GLY A 205 4.47 12.06 12.00
C GLY A 205 3.67 11.51 10.81
N VAL A 206 2.35 11.70 10.76
CA VAL A 206 1.50 11.36 9.60
C VAL A 206 1.16 12.63 8.82
N GLY A 207 1.84 12.82 7.69
CA GLY A 207 1.61 13.94 6.77
C GLY A 207 0.63 13.62 5.63
N PRO A 208 0.40 14.57 4.70
CA PRO A 208 -0.47 14.39 3.54
C PRO A 208 -0.15 13.13 2.72
N TRP A 209 1.13 12.91 2.40
CA TRP A 209 1.59 11.72 1.66
C TRP A 209 1.19 10.42 2.35
N THR A 210 1.49 10.26 3.65
CA THR A 210 1.15 9.05 4.40
C THR A 210 -0.37 8.86 4.53
N SER A 211 -1.13 9.94 4.73
CA SER A 211 -2.59 9.88 4.74
C SER A 211 -3.14 9.38 3.40
N ALA A 212 -2.60 9.90 2.29
CA ALA A 212 -2.98 9.49 0.95
C ALA A 212 -2.69 8.00 0.72
N GLU A 213 -1.48 7.53 0.99
CA GLU A 213 -1.09 6.11 0.84
C GLU A 213 -2.01 5.16 1.64
N VAL A 214 -2.44 5.58 2.84
CA VAL A 214 -3.40 4.81 3.64
C VAL A 214 -4.78 4.83 3.01
N ARG A 215 -5.33 6.01 2.71
CA ARG A 215 -6.68 6.15 2.11
C ARG A 215 -6.82 5.42 0.78
N GLN A 216 -5.78 5.44 -0.05
CA GLN A 216 -5.74 4.67 -1.31
C GLN A 216 -5.96 3.17 -1.07
N ARG A 217 -5.37 2.60 0.00
CA ARG A 217 -5.38 1.16 0.26
C ARG A 217 -6.52 0.72 1.16
N SER A 218 -6.78 1.42 2.27
CA SER A 218 -7.79 1.01 3.25
C SER A 218 -9.18 1.56 2.99
N HIS A 219 -9.29 2.72 2.33
CA HIS A 219 -10.57 3.37 2.05
C HIS A 219 -10.98 3.24 0.56
N GLY A 220 -10.03 2.89 -0.30
CA GLY A 220 -10.26 2.84 -1.75
C GLY A 220 -10.50 4.22 -2.32
N ASP A 221 -9.84 5.23 -1.76
CA ASP A 221 -10.09 6.62 -2.07
C ASP A 221 -9.55 6.99 -3.47
N PRO A 222 -10.43 7.26 -4.46
CA PRO A 222 -10.01 7.53 -5.82
C PRO A 222 -9.42 8.94 -5.99
N ASP A 223 -9.45 9.77 -4.96
CA ASP A 223 -9.03 11.17 -4.99
C ASP A 223 -7.76 11.47 -4.17
N ALA A 224 -7.37 10.55 -3.29
CA ALA A 224 -6.20 10.69 -2.43
C ALA A 224 -4.89 10.43 -3.19
N TRP A 225 -4.51 11.30 -4.14
CA TRP A 225 -3.24 11.15 -4.87
C TRP A 225 -2.02 11.36 -3.94
N SER A 226 -0.88 10.78 -4.30
CA SER A 226 0.33 10.74 -3.47
C SER A 226 1.09 12.08 -3.48
N ILE A 227 0.43 13.16 -3.07
CA ILE A 227 1.03 14.49 -2.92
C ILE A 227 2.24 14.44 -1.97
N GLY A 228 3.33 15.14 -2.32
CA GLY A 228 4.58 15.12 -1.56
C GLY A 228 5.46 13.90 -1.84
N ASP A 229 5.05 12.99 -2.72
CA ASP A 229 5.91 11.91 -3.19
C ASP A 229 7.02 12.45 -4.10
N TYR A 230 8.23 11.94 -3.93
CA TYR A 230 9.41 12.43 -4.65
C TYR A 230 9.33 12.25 -6.18
N HIS A 231 8.55 11.28 -6.65
CA HIS A 231 8.41 10.93 -8.06
C HIS A 231 7.05 11.27 -8.64
N VAL A 232 5.95 11.04 -7.91
CA VAL A 232 4.59 11.04 -8.48
C VAL A 232 4.21 12.37 -9.12
N GLY A 233 4.34 13.52 -8.42
CA GLY A 233 3.94 14.81 -9.00
C GLY A 233 4.70 15.13 -10.29
N LYS A 234 6.02 14.93 -10.30
CA LYS A 234 6.88 15.10 -11.49
C LYS A 234 6.51 14.16 -12.63
N ASP A 235 6.11 12.92 -12.33
CA ASP A 235 5.69 11.96 -13.36
C ASP A 235 4.32 12.31 -13.93
N ILE A 236 3.39 12.83 -13.10
CA ILE A 236 2.10 13.35 -13.54
C ILE A 236 2.30 14.54 -14.48
N CYS A 237 3.08 15.53 -14.07
CA CYS A 237 3.41 16.68 -14.91
C CYS A 237 4.02 16.22 -16.23
N TRP A 238 5.03 15.36 -16.19
CA TRP A 238 5.65 14.85 -17.40
C TRP A 238 4.67 14.12 -18.33
N ALA A 239 3.79 13.29 -17.78
CA ALA A 239 2.85 12.52 -18.59
C ALA A 239 1.76 13.39 -19.23
N LEU A 240 1.43 14.54 -18.64
CA LEU A 240 0.36 15.42 -19.12
C LEU A 240 0.88 16.63 -19.92
N THR A 241 2.12 17.07 -19.70
CA THR A 241 2.66 18.28 -20.34
C THR A 241 3.99 18.05 -21.06
N ALA A 242 4.62 16.88 -20.90
CA ALA A 242 6.00 16.62 -21.31
C ALA A 242 7.04 17.54 -20.63
N GLU A 243 6.70 18.11 -19.47
CA GLU A 243 7.59 18.94 -18.66
C GLU A 243 7.72 18.39 -17.24
N VAL A 244 8.91 18.54 -16.64
CA VAL A 244 9.14 18.16 -15.23
C VAL A 244 8.85 19.36 -14.35
N LEU A 245 7.66 19.40 -13.76
CA LEU A 245 7.23 20.46 -12.84
C LEU A 245 7.11 19.92 -11.39
N ASP A 246 6.70 20.78 -10.46
CA ASP A 246 6.54 20.44 -9.05
C ASP A 246 5.12 19.95 -8.69
N ASP A 247 4.90 19.69 -7.40
CA ASP A 247 3.62 19.19 -6.91
C ASP A 247 2.50 20.24 -6.99
N ALA A 248 2.81 21.53 -7.00
CA ALA A 248 1.81 22.58 -7.16
C ALA A 248 1.23 22.56 -8.58
N ALA A 249 2.10 22.45 -9.59
CA ALA A 249 1.67 22.25 -10.97
C ALA A 249 0.89 20.93 -11.14
N ALA A 250 1.31 19.85 -10.46
CA ALA A 250 0.58 18.58 -10.49
C ALA A 250 -0.84 18.73 -9.91
N GLU A 251 -1.00 19.45 -8.80
CA GLU A 251 -2.32 19.73 -8.20
C GLU A 251 -3.21 20.51 -9.17
N GLU A 252 -2.69 21.53 -9.85
CA GLU A 252 -3.43 22.30 -10.86
C GLU A 252 -3.88 21.42 -12.05
N LEU A 253 -2.99 20.57 -12.55
CA LEU A 253 -3.30 19.63 -13.64
C LEU A 253 -4.34 18.57 -13.23
N LEU A 254 -4.38 18.23 -11.94
CA LEU A 254 -5.29 17.25 -11.37
C LEU A 254 -6.64 17.84 -10.96
N GLU A 255 -6.75 19.15 -10.77
CA GLU A 255 -7.97 19.83 -10.32
C GLU A 255 -9.23 19.51 -11.16
N PRO A 256 -9.17 19.45 -12.51
CA PRO A 256 -10.32 19.05 -13.33
C PRO A 256 -10.85 17.64 -13.04
N TYR A 257 -10.04 16.82 -12.36
CA TYR A 257 -10.33 15.43 -12.00
C TYR A 257 -10.54 15.26 -10.49
N ARG A 258 -10.87 16.33 -9.76
CA ARG A 258 -11.27 16.26 -8.34
C ARG A 258 -12.33 15.17 -8.13
N GLY A 259 -12.13 14.34 -7.10
CA GLY A 259 -12.86 13.10 -6.87
C GLY A 259 -12.20 11.86 -7.49
N HIS A 260 -11.22 12.04 -8.38
CA HIS A 260 -10.57 10.98 -9.15
C HIS A 260 -9.06 11.20 -9.36
N ARG A 261 -8.41 12.06 -8.56
CA ARG A 261 -6.98 12.39 -8.74
C ARG A 261 -6.05 11.17 -8.58
N PHE A 262 -6.32 10.29 -7.64
CA PHE A 262 -5.58 9.03 -7.50
C PHE A 262 -5.87 8.05 -8.66
N ARG A 263 -7.09 8.07 -9.21
CA ARG A 263 -7.39 7.31 -10.44
C ARG A 263 -6.55 7.79 -11.62
N VAL A 264 -6.37 9.11 -11.78
CA VAL A 264 -5.47 9.68 -12.80
C VAL A 264 -4.04 9.19 -12.58
N GLN A 265 -3.50 9.31 -11.37
CA GLN A 265 -2.19 8.77 -11.00
C GLN A 265 -2.05 7.28 -11.38
N THR A 266 -3.07 6.48 -11.05
CA THR A 266 -3.07 5.04 -11.35
C THR A 266 -3.06 4.76 -12.86
N LEU A 267 -3.91 5.45 -13.63
CA LEU A 267 -3.97 5.30 -15.09
C LEU A 267 -2.64 5.68 -15.77
N LEU A 268 -2.01 6.78 -15.35
CA LEU A 268 -0.72 7.21 -15.88
C LEU A 268 0.38 6.18 -15.59
N GLY A 269 0.41 5.64 -14.36
CA GLY A 269 1.34 4.57 -13.98
C GLY A 269 1.15 3.29 -14.81
N LEU A 270 -0.09 2.91 -15.12
CA LEU A 270 -0.39 1.75 -15.96
C LEU A 270 -0.01 1.94 -17.43
N MET A 271 0.00 3.18 -17.90
CA MET A 271 0.52 3.51 -19.23
C MET A 271 2.06 3.51 -19.27
N GLY A 272 2.74 3.39 -18.12
CA GLY A 272 4.19 3.44 -18.01
C GLY A 272 4.77 4.81 -18.34
N LEU A 273 3.96 5.87 -18.22
CA LEU A 273 4.36 7.23 -18.57
C LEU A 273 5.10 7.84 -17.39
N HIS A 274 6.42 7.72 -17.44
CA HIS A 274 7.33 8.28 -16.44
C HIS A 274 8.37 9.16 -17.13
N ARG A 275 8.86 10.17 -16.40
CA ARG A 275 9.94 11.01 -16.92
C ARG A 275 11.20 10.17 -17.19
N PRO A 276 12.01 10.52 -18.21
CA PRO A 276 13.30 9.88 -18.44
C PRO A 276 14.18 9.98 -17.18
N ARG A 277 14.66 8.84 -16.69
CA ARG A 277 15.56 8.80 -15.52
C ARG A 277 16.98 9.12 -15.97
N ARG A 278 17.38 10.39 -15.83
CA ARG A 278 18.73 10.86 -16.22
C ARG A 278 19.77 10.79 -15.08
N ALA A 279 19.34 10.51 -13.86
CA ALA A 279 20.23 10.40 -12.69
C ALA A 279 20.59 8.94 -12.38
N PRO A 280 21.83 8.64 -11.94
CA PRO A 280 22.19 7.32 -11.42
C PRO A 280 21.22 6.89 -10.32
N ARG A 281 20.89 5.59 -10.26
CA ARG A 281 20.07 5.04 -9.16
C ARG A 281 20.77 5.35 -7.85
N MET A 282 20.05 5.96 -6.90
CA MET A 282 20.58 6.20 -5.56
C MET A 282 21.07 4.86 -4.98
N THR A 283 22.37 4.81 -4.67
CA THR A 283 22.98 3.63 -4.05
C THR A 283 22.50 3.52 -2.61
N LEU A 284 22.30 2.29 -2.15
CA LEU A 284 21.89 2.04 -0.77
C LEU A 284 22.90 2.66 0.20
N PRO A 285 22.46 3.32 1.29
CA PRO A 285 23.36 3.89 2.28
C PRO A 285 24.29 2.83 2.89
N THR A 286 25.60 3.01 2.74
CA THR A 286 26.62 2.06 3.24
C THR A 286 26.91 2.19 4.74
N HIS A 287 26.46 3.28 5.37
CA HIS A 287 26.73 3.60 6.77
C HIS A 287 25.69 3.04 7.76
N THR A 288 24.70 2.28 7.28
CA THR A 288 23.71 1.63 8.15
C THR A 288 24.22 0.26 8.62
N PRO A 289 23.87 -0.22 9.83
CA PRO A 289 24.39 -1.48 10.39
C PRO A 289 24.12 -2.74 9.56
N TYR A 290 23.19 -2.68 8.58
CA TYR A 290 22.87 -3.80 7.70
C TYR A 290 23.65 -3.75 6.37
N ALA A 291 24.13 -2.58 5.94
CA ALA A 291 24.93 -2.46 4.74
C ALA A 291 26.34 -3.06 4.89
N THR A 292 26.82 -3.19 6.13
CA THR A 292 28.11 -3.80 6.46
C THR A 292 28.09 -5.32 6.60
N ARG A 293 26.91 -5.96 6.69
CA ARG A 293 26.79 -7.43 6.86
C ARG A 293 26.76 -8.21 5.53
N GLY A 294 26.97 -7.56 4.39
CA GLY A 294 27.02 -8.18 3.06
C GLY A 294 28.44 -8.53 2.57
N ARG A 295 29.45 -8.46 3.44
CA ARG A 295 30.82 -8.90 3.16
C ARG A 295 31.33 -9.75 4.31
N SER A 296 30.95 -11.01 4.31
CA SER A 296 31.61 -12.11 5.03
C SER A 296 31.15 -13.42 4.45
#